data_AF-A0A9X0L4L3-F1
#
_entry.id   AF-A0A9X0L4L3-F1
#
_cell.length_a   1.000
_cell.length_b   1.000
_cell.length_c   1.000
_cell.angle_alpha   90.00
_cell.angle_beta   90.00
_cell.angle_gamma   90.00
#
_symmetry.space_group_name_H-M   'P 1'
#
loop_
_entity.id
_entity.type
_entity.pdbx_description
1 polymer ?
#
loop_
_entity_poly.entity_id
_entity_poly.type
_entity_poly.pdbx_seq_one_letter_code
_entity_poly.pdbx_strand_id
1 'polypeptide(L)'
;MQQQYRESAALARYEQILGAFPRNYEALWQAAVLSARIGSRYTDESQRGAYYTAARQYADRAYAVNPKGGEANYAVALSLAQQATVQSARYRLSLYKSMKPYVYRAVEYSPQLPDAWQVLGRWNYRVAHLNLVERAYYRVFLGGTPAGASNTKAMDALRKARALDPCRIQYCYDLARVYSNQGLREPAMQVLQEAASLLPMTSEELEMSRRCRRLLDELEKG
;
A
#
# COMPACT_ATOMS: atom_id res chain seq x y z
N MET A 1 8.95 6.54 18.61
CA MET A 1 8.33 6.78 19.94
C MET A 1 7.12 7.70 19.87
N GLN A 2 7.26 9.03 19.72
CA GLN A 2 6.12 9.96 19.86
C GLN A 2 5.01 9.79 18.81
N GLN A 3 5.35 9.59 17.53
CA GLN A 3 4.34 9.39 16.47
C GLN A 3 3.68 8.00 16.51
N GLN A 4 4.42 6.96 16.92
CA GLN A 4 3.85 5.63 17.14
C GLN A 4 2.80 5.67 18.26
N TYR A 5 3.12 6.36 19.36
CA TYR A 5 2.17 6.60 20.44
C TYR A 5 0.94 7.38 19.96
N ARG A 6 1.13 8.39 19.09
CA ARG A 6 0.02 9.14 18.48
C ARG A 6 -0.89 8.27 17.63
N GLU A 7 -0.36 7.32 16.86
CA GLU A 7 -1.17 6.42 16.03
C GLU A 7 -1.94 5.40 16.84
N SER A 8 -1.34 4.80 17.87
CA SER A 8 -2.04 3.91 18.80
C SER A 8 -3.14 4.67 19.56
N ALA A 9 -2.86 5.91 20.00
CA ALA A 9 -3.85 6.77 20.64
C ALA A 9 -4.97 7.18 19.67
N ALA A 10 -4.65 7.45 18.40
CA ALA A 10 -5.64 7.75 17.37
C ALA A 10 -6.54 6.55 17.08
N LEU A 11 -5.97 5.34 16.97
CA LEU A 11 -6.75 4.11 16.81
C LEU A 11 -7.73 3.95 17.97
N ALA A 12 -7.25 4.08 19.22
CA ALA A 12 -8.11 3.99 20.41
C ALA A 12 -9.26 5.02 20.39
N ARG A 13 -9.02 6.25 19.92
CA ARG A 13 -10.07 7.26 19.76
C ARG A 13 -11.10 6.87 18.71
N TYR A 14 -10.67 6.34 17.56
CA TYR A 14 -11.62 5.85 16.56
C TYR A 14 -12.41 4.66 17.08
N GLU A 15 -11.79 3.76 17.84
CA GLU A 15 -12.49 2.64 18.47
C GLU A 15 -13.54 3.10 19.49
N GLN A 16 -13.26 4.14 20.28
CA GLN A 16 -14.26 4.79 21.14
C GLN A 16 -15.44 5.35 20.32
N ILE A 17 -15.16 6.05 19.21
CA ILE A 17 -16.20 6.55 18.31
C ILE A 17 -17.03 5.38 17.75
N LEU A 18 -16.39 4.27 17.38
CA LEU A 18 -17.08 3.09 16.85
C LEU A 18 -17.90 2.34 17.91
N GLY A 19 -17.57 2.48 19.19
CA GLY A 19 -18.39 1.99 20.30
C GLY A 19 -19.74 2.72 20.38
N ALA A 20 -19.73 4.05 20.23
CA ALA A 20 -20.96 4.85 20.25
C ALA A 20 -21.68 4.90 18.88
N PHE A 21 -20.91 4.92 17.79
CA PHE A 21 -21.38 5.06 16.41
C PHE A 21 -20.77 3.96 15.51
N PRO A 22 -21.29 2.72 15.56
CA PRO A 22 -20.68 1.57 14.87
C PRO A 22 -20.61 1.68 13.34
N ARG A 23 -21.36 2.60 12.74
CA ARG A 23 -21.39 2.87 11.30
C ARG A 23 -20.72 4.19 10.91
N ASN A 24 -19.98 4.82 11.82
CA ASN A 24 -19.25 6.05 11.50
C ASN A 24 -18.19 5.77 10.41
N TYR A 25 -18.42 6.31 9.22
CA TYR A 25 -17.62 6.00 8.03
C TYR A 25 -16.14 6.36 8.22
N GLU A 26 -15.87 7.57 8.71
CA GLU A 26 -14.51 8.08 8.88
C GLU A 26 -13.71 7.25 9.88
N ALA A 27 -14.32 6.98 11.05
CA ALA A 27 -13.68 6.18 12.07
C ALA A 27 -13.37 4.76 11.58
N LEU A 28 -14.23 4.15 10.76
CA LEU A 28 -14.01 2.81 10.22
C LEU A 28 -12.79 2.75 9.29
N TRP A 29 -12.72 3.61 8.26
CA TRP A 29 -11.61 3.52 7.32
C TRP A 29 -10.29 3.96 7.95
N GLN A 30 -10.31 4.95 8.85
CA GLN A 30 -9.12 5.38 9.59
C GLN A 30 -8.62 4.29 10.53
N ALA A 31 -9.51 3.63 11.29
CA ALA A 31 -9.15 2.50 12.15
C ALA A 31 -8.54 1.34 11.34
N ALA A 32 -9.06 1.08 10.13
CA ALA A 32 -8.49 0.08 9.23
C ALA A 32 -7.05 0.42 8.82
N VAL A 33 -6.81 1.66 8.39
CA VAL A 33 -5.48 2.13 7.94
C VAL A 33 -4.48 2.12 9.09
N LEU A 34 -4.88 2.60 10.27
CA LEU A 34 -4.02 2.62 11.46
C LEU A 34 -3.70 1.20 11.94
N SER A 35 -4.69 0.30 11.96
CA SER A 35 -4.47 -1.11 12.31
C SER A 35 -3.46 -1.76 11.36
N ALA A 36 -3.58 -1.52 10.05
CA ALA A 36 -2.62 -2.01 9.06
C ALA A 36 -1.19 -1.45 9.27
N ARG A 37 -1.06 -0.15 9.54
CA ARG A 37 0.25 0.50 9.79
C ARG A 37 0.88 0.00 11.09
N ILE A 38 0.12 -0.03 12.18
CA ILE A 38 0.58 -0.54 13.48
C ILE A 38 1.01 -2.00 13.36
N GLY A 39 0.20 -2.86 12.72
CA GLY A 39 0.52 -4.27 12.50
C GLY A 39 1.84 -4.48 11.76
N SER A 40 2.18 -3.62 10.80
CA SER A 40 3.42 -3.74 10.02
C SER A 40 4.70 -3.54 10.83
N ARG A 41 4.60 -3.00 12.06
CA ARG A 41 5.72 -2.80 12.99
C ARG A 41 6.06 -4.03 13.81
N TYR A 42 5.13 -4.99 13.91
CA TYR A 42 5.32 -6.18 14.70
C TYR A 42 6.11 -7.23 13.93
N THR A 43 7.16 -7.74 14.56
CA THR A 43 7.93 -8.89 14.06
C THR A 43 7.24 -10.20 14.37
N ASP A 44 6.50 -10.27 15.49
CA ASP A 44 5.69 -11.42 15.85
C ASP A 44 4.53 -11.61 14.86
N GLU A 45 4.45 -12.79 14.26
CA GLU A 45 3.50 -13.07 13.19
C GLU A 45 2.05 -13.12 13.69
N SER A 46 1.86 -13.57 14.94
CA SER A 46 0.53 -13.69 15.55
C SER A 46 -0.06 -12.31 15.82
N GLN A 47 0.70 -11.42 16.48
CA GLN A 47 0.30 -10.04 16.74
C GLN A 47 0.08 -9.28 15.44
N ARG A 48 1.01 -9.38 14.48
CA ARG A 48 0.85 -8.78 13.15
C ARG A 48 -0.42 -9.28 12.45
N GLY A 49 -0.68 -10.59 12.49
CA GLY A 49 -1.86 -11.21 11.91
C GLY A 49 -3.17 -10.71 12.55
N ALA A 50 -3.18 -10.50 13.86
CA ALA A 50 -4.34 -9.95 14.58
C ALA A 50 -4.67 -8.53 14.10
N TYR A 51 -3.66 -7.65 14.00
CA TYR A 51 -3.85 -6.30 13.47
C TYR A 51 -4.33 -6.29 12.02
N TYR A 52 -3.80 -7.16 11.16
CA TYR A 52 -4.25 -7.25 9.77
C TYR A 52 -5.68 -7.79 9.65
N THR A 53 -6.08 -8.67 10.56
CA THR A 53 -7.46 -9.16 10.64
C THR A 53 -8.41 -8.04 11.11
N ALA A 54 -8.04 -7.28 12.14
CA ALA A 54 -8.81 -6.13 12.60
C ALA A 54 -8.92 -5.06 11.49
N ALA A 55 -7.81 -4.76 10.81
CA ALA A 55 -7.78 -3.84 9.68
C ALA A 55 -8.78 -4.24 8.60
N ARG A 56 -8.86 -5.54 8.28
CA ARG A 56 -9.81 -6.07 7.31
C ARG A 56 -11.26 -5.89 7.77
N GLN A 57 -11.56 -6.21 9.03
CA GLN A 57 -12.92 -6.08 9.58
C GLN A 57 -13.41 -4.63 9.56
N TYR A 58 -12.56 -3.67 9.94
CA TYR A 58 -12.89 -2.25 9.87
C TYR A 58 -13.09 -1.79 8.41
N ALA A 59 -12.23 -2.23 7.49
CA ALA A 59 -12.34 -1.89 6.06
C ALA A 59 -13.63 -2.44 5.42
N ASP A 60 -14.00 -3.69 5.73
CA ASP A 60 -15.23 -4.31 5.22
C ASP A 60 -16.48 -3.57 5.72
N ARG A 61 -16.48 -3.14 6.99
CA ARG A 61 -17.54 -2.29 7.56
C ARG A 61 -17.58 -0.91 6.90
N ALA A 62 -16.43 -0.27 6.67
CA ALA A 62 -16.35 1.02 5.97
C ALA A 62 -16.95 0.91 4.56
N TYR A 63 -16.59 -0.16 3.84
CA TYR A 63 -17.12 -0.46 2.51
C TYR A 63 -18.62 -0.72 2.53
N ALA A 64 -19.14 -1.45 3.54
CA ALA A 64 -20.58 -1.66 3.70
C ALA A 64 -21.36 -0.36 3.97
N VAL A 65 -20.75 0.62 4.62
CA VAL A 65 -21.37 1.95 4.86
C VAL A 65 -21.39 2.79 3.58
N ASN A 66 -20.29 2.85 2.84
CA ASN A 66 -20.22 3.59 1.57
C ASN A 66 -19.31 2.86 0.56
N PRO A 67 -19.88 1.97 -0.29
CA PRO A 67 -19.11 1.26 -1.32
C PRO A 67 -18.53 2.18 -2.41
N LYS A 68 -19.07 3.39 -2.55
CA LYS A 68 -18.60 4.42 -3.49
C LYS A 68 -17.65 5.43 -2.85
N GLY A 69 -17.25 5.24 -1.60
CA GLY A 69 -16.24 6.08 -0.96
C GLY A 69 -14.83 5.57 -1.29
N GLY A 70 -13.95 6.44 -1.79
CA GLY A 70 -12.61 6.03 -2.20
C GLY A 70 -11.73 5.61 -1.02
N GLU A 71 -11.95 6.18 0.16
CA GLU A 71 -11.23 5.86 1.41
C GLU A 71 -11.52 4.43 1.87
N ALA A 72 -12.78 3.99 1.81
CA ALA A 72 -13.16 2.61 2.13
C ALA A 72 -12.58 1.62 1.11
N ASN A 73 -12.65 1.94 -0.18
CA ASN A 73 -12.02 1.11 -1.21
C ASN A 73 -10.49 1.03 -1.00
N TYR A 74 -9.85 2.15 -0.64
CA TYR A 74 -8.44 2.18 -0.26
C TYR A 74 -8.15 1.29 0.97
N ALA A 75 -8.93 1.42 2.04
CA ALA A 75 -8.77 0.62 3.26
C ALA A 75 -8.92 -0.89 2.99
N VAL A 76 -9.87 -1.28 2.14
CA VAL A 76 -10.06 -2.66 1.69
C VAL A 76 -8.84 -3.13 0.88
N ALA A 77 -8.34 -2.31 -0.04
CA ALA A 77 -7.17 -2.65 -0.84
C ALA A 77 -5.89 -2.77 0.03
N LEU A 78 -5.69 -1.85 0.97
CA LEU A 78 -4.55 -1.85 1.89
C LEU A 78 -4.58 -3.09 2.80
N SER A 79 -5.73 -3.43 3.38
CA SER A 79 -5.86 -4.61 4.25
C SER A 79 -5.56 -5.91 3.49
N LEU A 80 -6.03 -6.05 2.25
CA LEU A 80 -5.67 -7.19 1.39
C LEU A 80 -4.16 -7.25 1.10
N ALA A 81 -3.54 -6.11 0.81
CA ALA A 81 -2.10 -6.04 0.57
C ALA A 81 -1.31 -6.47 1.81
N GLN A 82 -1.73 -6.07 3.01
CA GLN A 82 -1.06 -6.48 4.25
C GLN A 82 -1.27 -7.96 4.56
N GLN A 83 -2.51 -8.46 4.44
CA GLN A 83 -2.79 -9.90 4.58
C GLN A 83 -1.95 -10.73 3.61
N ALA A 84 -1.77 -10.27 2.37
CA ALA A 84 -0.93 -10.93 1.37
C ALA A 84 0.54 -11.09 1.79
N THR A 85 1.06 -10.24 2.68
CA THR A 85 2.46 -10.33 3.16
C THR A 85 2.70 -11.48 4.13
N VAL A 86 1.66 -11.93 4.85
CA VAL A 86 1.74 -13.00 5.87
C VAL A 86 1.13 -14.32 5.39
N GLN A 87 0.69 -14.37 4.14
CA GLN A 87 0.01 -15.53 3.57
C GLN A 87 0.92 -16.31 2.62
N SER A 88 0.58 -17.58 2.44
CA SER A 88 1.24 -18.47 1.47
C SER A 88 1.17 -17.90 0.06
N ALA A 89 2.11 -18.29 -0.80
CA ALA A 89 2.19 -17.78 -2.18
C ALA A 89 0.87 -17.95 -2.96
N ARG A 90 0.18 -19.08 -2.80
CA ARG A 90 -1.11 -19.35 -3.46
C ARG A 90 -2.21 -18.40 -2.99
N TYR A 91 -2.37 -18.26 -1.67
CA TYR A 91 -3.41 -17.39 -1.11
C TYR A 91 -3.13 -15.91 -1.36
N ARG A 92 -1.85 -15.52 -1.34
CA ARG A 92 -1.38 -14.19 -1.75
C ARG A 92 -1.87 -13.81 -3.14
N LEU A 93 -1.84 -14.71 -4.12
CA LEU A 93 -2.34 -14.45 -5.47
C LEU A 93 -3.85 -14.22 -5.50
N SER A 94 -4.61 -15.00 -4.74
CA SER A 94 -6.06 -14.81 -4.59
C SER A 94 -6.41 -13.45 -3.98
N LEU A 95 -5.62 -12.98 -3.02
CA LEU A 95 -5.78 -11.64 -2.43
C LEU A 95 -5.48 -10.54 -3.45
N TYR A 96 -4.37 -10.63 -4.20
CA TYR A 96 -4.06 -9.65 -5.26
C TYR A 96 -5.11 -9.62 -6.38
N LYS A 97 -5.69 -10.77 -6.74
CA LYS A 97 -6.83 -10.80 -7.67
C LYS A 97 -8.02 -10.03 -7.10
N SER A 98 -8.39 -10.34 -5.84
CA SER A 98 -9.55 -9.74 -5.16
C SER A 98 -9.38 -8.24 -4.91
N MET A 99 -8.14 -7.77 -4.82
CA MET A 99 -7.78 -6.37 -4.60
C MET A 99 -8.05 -5.48 -5.82
N LYS A 100 -8.10 -6.04 -7.03
CA LYS A 100 -8.24 -5.28 -8.29
C LYS A 100 -9.38 -4.26 -8.29
N PRO A 101 -10.67 -4.61 -8.06
CA PRO A 101 -11.74 -3.63 -8.11
C PRO A 101 -11.54 -2.47 -7.12
N TYR A 102 -11.00 -2.76 -5.94
CA TYR A 102 -10.82 -1.78 -4.87
C TYR A 102 -9.72 -0.76 -5.19
N VAL A 103 -8.59 -1.18 -5.77
CA VAL A 103 -7.52 -0.23 -6.13
C VAL A 103 -7.93 0.74 -7.23
N TYR A 104 -8.74 0.31 -8.19
CA TYR A 104 -9.25 1.18 -9.25
C TYR A 104 -10.33 2.13 -8.71
N ARG A 105 -11.29 1.63 -7.94
CA ARG A 105 -12.34 2.46 -7.33
C ARG A 105 -11.80 3.46 -6.32
N ALA A 106 -10.76 3.12 -5.58
CA ALA A 106 -10.15 4.02 -4.60
C ALA A 106 -9.68 5.33 -5.26
N VAL A 107 -8.97 5.24 -6.39
CA VAL A 107 -8.50 6.42 -7.13
C VAL A 107 -9.59 7.09 -7.97
N GLU A 108 -10.60 6.33 -8.40
CA GLU A 108 -11.77 6.86 -9.12
C GLU A 108 -12.61 7.76 -8.20
N TYR A 109 -12.88 7.29 -6.98
CA TYR A 109 -13.76 7.99 -6.04
C TYR A 109 -13.04 9.00 -5.15
N SER A 110 -11.76 8.79 -4.85
CA SER A 110 -10.93 9.73 -4.08
C SER A 110 -9.62 10.03 -4.81
N PRO A 111 -9.67 10.74 -5.96
CA PRO A 111 -8.48 11.04 -6.78
C PRO A 111 -7.45 11.94 -6.10
N GLN A 112 -7.81 12.58 -4.98
CA GLN A 112 -6.91 13.41 -4.17
C GLN A 112 -6.22 12.63 -3.05
N LEU A 113 -6.55 11.35 -2.84
CA LEU A 113 -5.91 10.51 -1.81
C LEU A 113 -4.60 9.92 -2.34
N PRO A 114 -3.41 10.41 -1.91
CA PRO A 114 -2.12 9.97 -2.47
C PRO A 114 -1.85 8.48 -2.21
N ASP A 115 -2.25 8.00 -1.03
CA ASP A 115 -2.06 6.60 -0.64
C ASP A 115 -2.86 5.61 -1.52
N ALA A 116 -4.02 6.02 -2.04
CA ALA A 116 -4.80 5.20 -2.98
C ALA A 116 -4.02 5.00 -4.29
N TRP A 117 -3.39 6.06 -4.80
CA TRP A 117 -2.53 6.00 -5.98
C TRP A 117 -1.29 5.14 -5.74
N GLN A 118 -0.68 5.21 -4.56
CA GLN A 118 0.46 4.35 -4.23
C GLN A 118 0.07 2.87 -4.26
N VAL A 119 -1.05 2.51 -3.63
CA VAL A 119 -1.51 1.12 -3.59
C VAL A 119 -1.88 0.61 -4.98
N LEU A 120 -2.49 1.44 -5.83
CA LEU A 120 -2.71 1.11 -7.24
C LEU A 120 -1.40 0.88 -8.00
N GLY A 121 -0.39 1.73 -7.77
CA GLY A 121 0.93 1.58 -8.37
C GLY A 121 1.61 0.27 -7.99
N ARG A 122 1.60 -0.05 -6.68
CA ARG A 122 2.13 -1.31 -6.15
C ARG A 122 1.40 -2.52 -6.70
N TRP A 123 0.07 -2.46 -6.83
CA TRP A 123 -0.72 -3.53 -7.42
C TRP A 123 -0.34 -3.76 -8.89
N ASN A 124 -0.25 -2.70 -9.69
CA ASN A 124 0.16 -2.79 -11.10
C ASN A 124 1.56 -3.41 -11.23
N TYR A 125 2.53 -2.93 -10.44
CA TYR A 125 3.88 -3.46 -10.45
C TYR A 125 3.92 -4.94 -10.07
N ARG A 126 3.23 -5.34 -9.00
CA ARG A 126 3.22 -6.73 -8.54
C ARG A 126 2.60 -7.69 -9.56
N VAL A 127 1.49 -7.29 -10.17
CA VAL A 127 0.75 -8.12 -11.14
C VAL A 127 1.49 -8.21 -12.48
N ALA A 128 2.16 -7.14 -12.91
CA ALA A 128 3.03 -7.17 -14.09
C ALA A 128 4.20 -8.18 -13.93
N HIS A 129 4.72 -8.28 -12.72
CA HIS A 129 5.87 -9.13 -12.36
C HIS A 129 5.51 -10.51 -11.83
N LEU A 130 4.30 -11.02 -12.10
CA LEU A 130 3.99 -12.42 -11.82
C LEU A 130 4.90 -13.33 -12.66
N ASN A 131 5.58 -14.28 -12.01
CA ASN A 131 6.42 -15.25 -12.72
C ASN A 131 5.56 -16.28 -13.50
N LEU A 132 6.19 -17.13 -14.33
CA LEU A 132 5.46 -18.08 -15.18
C LEU A 132 4.57 -19.05 -14.37
N VAL A 133 5.04 -19.51 -13.21
CA VAL A 133 4.30 -20.42 -12.33
C VAL A 133 3.10 -19.70 -11.72
N GLU A 134 3.28 -18.48 -11.23
CA GLU A 134 2.21 -17.65 -10.70
C GLU A 134 1.16 -17.31 -11.77
N ARG A 135 1.59 -17.02 -13.01
CA ARG A 135 0.69 -16.77 -14.15
C ARG A 135 -0.11 -18.03 -14.52
N ALA A 136 0.52 -19.20 -14.51
CA ALA A 136 -0.16 -20.47 -14.76
C ALA A 136 -1.19 -20.77 -13.67
N TYR A 137 -0.83 -20.61 -12.39
CA TYR A 137 -1.74 -20.78 -11.28
C TYR A 137 -2.95 -19.82 -11.36
N TYR A 138 -2.68 -18.55 -11.66
CA TYR A 138 -3.72 -17.53 -11.83
C TYR A 138 -4.70 -17.93 -12.96
N ARG A 139 -4.19 -18.47 -14.08
CA ARG A 139 -5.01 -18.95 -15.20
C ARG A 139 -5.90 -20.12 -14.84
N VAL A 140 -5.32 -21.15 -14.23
CA VAL A 140 -6.00 -22.43 -13.98
C VAL A 140 -6.95 -22.34 -12.79
N PHE A 141 -6.51 -21.71 -11.70
CA PHE A 141 -7.25 -21.75 -10.42
C PHE A 141 -7.97 -20.46 -10.09
N LEU A 142 -7.51 -19.32 -10.64
CA LEU A 142 -8.13 -18.02 -10.41
C LEU A 142 -8.93 -17.53 -11.63
N GLY A 143 -9.21 -18.39 -12.61
CA GLY A 143 -10.24 -18.16 -13.62
C GLY A 143 -10.01 -16.95 -14.52
N GLY A 144 -8.77 -16.72 -14.98
CA GLY A 144 -8.48 -15.67 -15.96
C GLY A 144 -6.99 -15.40 -16.12
N THR A 145 -6.59 -14.44 -16.95
CA THR A 145 -5.20 -13.96 -16.95
C THR A 145 -5.07 -12.72 -16.06
N PRO A 146 -3.90 -12.48 -15.43
CA PRO A 146 -3.64 -11.22 -14.75
C PRO A 146 -3.59 -10.09 -15.79
N ALA A 147 -4.75 -9.55 -16.14
CA ALA A 147 -4.91 -8.58 -17.21
C ALA A 147 -5.07 -7.15 -16.69
N GLY A 148 -4.54 -6.19 -17.45
CA GLY A 148 -4.70 -4.76 -17.22
C GLY A 148 -3.66 -4.12 -16.31
N ALA A 149 -2.69 -4.88 -15.80
CA ALA A 149 -1.54 -4.35 -15.07
C ALA A 149 -0.33 -4.14 -15.99
N SER A 150 0.42 -3.05 -15.80
CA SER A 150 1.66 -2.79 -16.51
C SER A 150 2.60 -1.89 -15.70
N ASN A 151 3.89 -1.90 -16.04
CA ASN A 151 4.87 -1.01 -15.41
C ASN A 151 4.59 0.46 -15.75
N THR A 152 4.08 0.76 -16.94
CA THR A 152 3.61 2.12 -17.30
C THR A 152 2.53 2.60 -16.34
N LYS A 153 1.48 1.79 -16.11
CA LYS A 153 0.41 2.14 -15.16
C LYS A 153 0.91 2.26 -13.73
N ALA A 154 1.90 1.43 -13.35
CA ALA A 154 2.55 1.54 -12.05
C ALA A 154 3.27 2.89 -11.90
N MET A 155 4.07 3.29 -12.90
CA MET A 155 4.75 4.58 -12.90
C MET A 155 3.78 5.77 -12.91
N ASP A 156 2.69 5.70 -13.66
CA ASP A 156 1.70 6.78 -13.73
C ASP A 156 1.01 6.98 -12.38
N ALA A 157 0.57 5.88 -11.74
CA ALA A 157 -0.05 5.94 -10.43
C ALA A 157 0.92 6.44 -9.35
N LEU A 158 2.18 5.97 -9.36
CA LEU A 158 3.18 6.41 -8.38
C LEU A 158 3.62 7.87 -8.58
N ARG A 159 3.72 8.33 -9.84
CA ARG A 159 3.93 9.75 -10.15
C ARG A 159 2.77 10.60 -9.64
N LYS A 160 1.53 10.14 -9.78
CA LYS A 160 0.36 10.84 -9.24
C LYS A 160 0.37 10.88 -7.71
N ALA A 161 0.70 9.78 -7.04
CA ALA A 161 0.86 9.75 -5.57
C ALA A 161 1.89 10.79 -5.10
N ARG A 162 3.07 10.81 -5.73
CA ARG A 162 4.14 11.76 -5.42
C ARG A 162 3.75 13.21 -5.70
N ALA A 163 3.00 13.47 -6.76
CA ALA A 163 2.54 14.83 -7.07
C ALA A 163 1.55 15.37 -6.02
N LEU A 164 0.77 14.49 -5.37
CA LEU A 164 -0.20 14.87 -4.35
C LEU A 164 0.42 15.03 -2.95
N ASP A 165 1.43 14.22 -2.60
CA ASP A 165 2.20 14.34 -1.35
C ASP A 165 3.71 14.14 -1.65
N PRO A 166 4.42 15.22 -2.03
CA PRO A 166 5.84 15.16 -2.42
C PRO A 166 6.80 14.82 -1.27
N CYS A 167 6.35 15.00 -0.02
CA CYS A 167 7.18 14.76 1.16
C CYS A 167 7.21 13.27 1.57
N ARG A 168 6.44 12.41 0.90
CA ARG A 168 6.41 10.98 1.22
C ARG A 168 7.55 10.21 0.56
N ILE A 169 8.60 9.93 1.35
CA ILE A 169 9.77 9.14 0.95
C ILE A 169 9.38 7.79 0.30
N GLN A 170 8.31 7.16 0.80
CA GLN A 170 7.90 5.85 0.31
C GLN A 170 7.38 5.86 -1.13
N TYR A 171 6.79 6.96 -1.59
CA TYR A 171 6.34 7.09 -2.99
C TYR A 171 7.54 7.19 -3.92
N CYS A 172 8.58 7.93 -3.51
CA CYS A 172 9.84 8.01 -4.24
C CYS A 172 10.51 6.64 -4.35
N TYR A 173 10.59 5.89 -3.24
CA TYR A 173 11.17 4.55 -3.23
C TYR A 173 10.42 3.60 -4.18
N ASP A 174 9.09 3.57 -4.11
CA ASP A 174 8.30 2.70 -4.98
C ASP A 174 8.49 3.08 -6.45
N LEU A 175 8.46 4.38 -6.80
CA LEU A 175 8.64 4.85 -8.16
C LEU A 175 10.04 4.53 -8.70
N ALA A 176 11.08 4.77 -7.90
CA ALA A 176 12.47 4.46 -8.26
C ALA A 176 12.68 2.96 -8.54
N ARG A 177 12.02 2.07 -7.78
CA ARG A 177 12.05 0.63 -8.04
C ARG A 177 11.44 0.27 -9.39
N VAL A 178 10.32 0.89 -9.76
CA VAL A 178 9.71 0.66 -11.07
C VAL A 178 10.62 1.18 -12.18
N TYR A 179 11.20 2.37 -12.02
CA TYR A 179 12.15 2.93 -12.99
C TYR A 179 13.38 2.05 -13.17
N SER A 180 14.05 1.65 -12.07
CA SER A 180 15.21 0.77 -12.09
C SER A 180 14.91 -0.54 -12.82
N ASN A 181 13.78 -1.18 -12.51
CA ASN A 181 13.35 -2.41 -13.18
C ASN A 181 13.10 -2.23 -14.69
N GLN A 182 12.71 -1.04 -15.12
CA GLN A 182 12.50 -0.70 -16.53
C GLN A 182 13.78 -0.23 -17.24
N GLY A 183 14.94 -0.27 -16.57
CA GLY A 183 16.20 0.24 -17.12
C GLY A 183 16.25 1.78 -17.20
N LEU A 184 15.29 2.47 -16.60
CA LEU A 184 15.22 3.92 -16.55
C LEU A 184 16.07 4.44 -15.37
N ARG A 185 17.39 4.29 -15.52
CA ARG A 185 18.38 4.57 -14.46
C ARG A 185 18.38 6.04 -14.03
N GLU A 186 18.48 6.97 -14.98
CA GLU A 186 18.51 8.40 -14.70
C GLU A 186 17.25 8.87 -13.93
N PRO A 187 16.00 8.58 -14.39
CA PRO A 187 14.80 8.88 -13.60
C PRO A 187 14.79 8.23 -12.21
N ALA A 188 15.29 7.00 -12.08
CA ALA A 188 15.37 6.33 -10.79
C ALA A 188 16.29 7.09 -9.83
N MET A 189 17.49 7.46 -10.29
CA MET A 189 18.47 8.19 -9.48
C MET A 189 17.93 9.57 -9.06
N GLN A 190 17.32 10.32 -9.98
CA GLN A 190 16.73 11.62 -9.69
C GLN A 190 15.69 11.54 -8.56
N VAL A 191 14.78 10.57 -8.63
CA VAL A 191 13.74 10.37 -7.61
C VAL A 191 14.34 9.97 -6.26
N LEU A 192 15.44 9.21 -6.25
CA LEU A 192 16.12 8.79 -5.03
C LEU A 192 16.93 9.93 -4.39
N GLN A 193 17.55 10.79 -5.20
CA GLN A 193 18.23 11.99 -4.74
C GLN A 193 17.23 12.98 -4.10
N GLU A 194 16.07 13.18 -4.73
CA GLU A 194 14.95 13.93 -4.12
C GLU A 194 14.56 13.30 -2.79
N ALA A 195 14.40 11.97 -2.72
CA ALA A 195 14.06 11.27 -1.48
C ALA A 195 15.14 11.42 -0.39
N ALA A 196 16.42 11.56 -0.76
CA ALA A 196 17.52 11.78 0.17
C ALA A 196 17.52 13.18 0.77
N SER A 197 16.91 14.16 0.09
CA SER A 197 16.74 15.54 0.59
C SER A 197 15.62 15.68 1.63
N LEU A 198 14.70 14.69 1.70
CA LEU A 198 13.59 14.70 2.65
C LEU A 198 14.06 14.33 4.06
N LEU A 199 13.57 15.05 5.06
CA LEU A 199 13.87 14.79 6.47
C LEU A 199 12.95 13.69 7.01
N PRO A 200 13.47 12.51 7.39
CA PRO A 200 12.66 11.46 8.01
C PRO A 200 12.28 11.85 9.44
N MET A 201 10.98 11.83 9.74
CA MET A 201 10.45 12.21 11.07
C MET A 201 10.12 10.98 11.93
N THR A 202 9.97 9.82 11.29
CA THR A 202 9.70 8.54 11.96
C THR A 202 10.80 7.52 11.72
N SER A 203 10.86 6.49 12.58
CA SER A 203 11.75 5.34 12.38
C SER A 203 11.47 4.59 11.06
N GLU A 204 10.21 4.56 10.62
CA GLU A 204 9.80 3.96 9.33
C GLU A 204 10.32 4.78 8.15
N GLU A 205 10.16 6.10 8.20
CA GLU A 205 10.71 7.01 7.19
C GLU A 205 12.23 6.98 7.17
N LEU A 206 12.88 6.84 8.33
CA LEU A 206 14.34 6.66 8.40
C LEU A 206 14.77 5.36 7.73
N GLU A 207 14.04 4.27 7.97
CA GLU A 207 14.30 3.00 7.28
C GLU A 207 14.08 3.12 5.77
N MET A 208 13.01 3.78 5.33
CA MET A 208 12.75 4.04 3.91
C MET A 208 13.85 4.91 3.29
N SER A 209 14.29 5.96 3.98
CA SER A 209 15.40 6.80 3.55
C SER A 209 16.70 5.99 3.38
N ARG A 210 16.98 5.04 4.30
CA ARG A 210 18.11 4.10 4.16
C ARG A 210 17.94 3.14 2.99
N ARG A 211 16.71 2.71 2.66
CA ARG A 211 16.45 1.88 1.47
C ARG A 211 16.63 2.68 0.18
N CYS A 212 16.20 3.95 0.15
CA CYS A 212 16.44 4.85 -0.98
C CYS A 212 17.95 5.04 -1.24
N ARG A 213 18.73 5.36 -0.20
CA ARG A 213 20.18 5.52 -0.33
C ARG A 213 20.87 4.26 -0.86
N ARG A 214 20.53 3.09 -0.32
CA ARG A 214 21.08 1.82 -0.83
C ARG A 214 20.80 1.59 -2.31
N LEU A 215 19.56 1.83 -2.73
CA LEU A 215 19.20 1.69 -4.15
C LEU A 215 19.93 2.72 -5.02
N LEU A 216 20.15 3.94 -4.52
CA LEU A 216 20.93 4.95 -5.22
C LEU A 216 22.38 4.51 -5.38
N ASP A 217 23.02 4.03 -4.32
CA ASP A 217 24.40 3.53 -4.35
C ASP A 217 24.56 2.35 -5.33
N GLU A 218 23.59 1.44 -5.40
CA GLU A 218 23.56 0.34 -6.36
C GLU A 218 23.47 0.86 -7.81
N LEU A 219 22.62 1.87 -8.03
CA LEU A 219 22.45 2.54 -9.32
C LEU A 219 23.57 3.51 -9.67
N GLU A 220 24.49 3.84 -8.77
CA GLU A 220 25.69 4.62 -9.12
C GLU A 220 26.85 3.71 -9.53
N LYS A 221 26.90 2.50 -8.97
CA LYS A 221 27.98 1.52 -9.19
C LYS A 221 27.78 0.59 -10.39
N GLY A 222 26.53 0.33 -10.78
CA GLY A 222 26.20 -0.53 -11.92
C GLY A 222 26.53 0.11 -13.26
#